data_AF-A0A250LA08-F1
#
_entry.id   AF-A0A250LA08-F1
#
_cell.length_a   1.000
_cell.length_b   1.000
_cell.length_c   1.000
_cell.angle_alpha   90.00
_cell.angle_beta   90.00
_cell.angle_gamma   90.00
#
_symmetry.space_group_name_H-M   'P 1'
#
loop_
_entity.id
_entity.type
_entity.pdbx_description
1 polymer ?
#
loop_
_entity_poly.entity_id
_entity_poly.type
_entity_poly.pdbx_seq_one_letter_code
_entity_poly.pdbx_strand_id
1 'polypeptide(L)'
;MTGFFVGPFTPFRHVPTRHAGCRYNPALRFAKRETHVMKPFIVSSLAALLVAASTQATADTAAGSNAQSSCAIAYVTGVGGSPRGLSEYLASPSPYNYVKDNDLQCKVGDDGRTSNCTGVTYLRNEQVSVYDDSDPATLTVVARVELDHGQKYPVIIVVQRKDARCKQ
;
A
#
# COMPACT_ATOMS: atom_id res chain seq x y z
N MET A 1 -33.48 -47.50 -2.34
CA MET A 1 -34.02 -46.66 -1.25
C MET A 1 -33.25 -46.97 0.02
N THR A 2 -32.75 -45.92 0.70
CA THR A 2 -32.42 -45.82 2.14
C THR A 2 -31.37 -46.77 2.71
N GLY A 3 -30.25 -46.35 3.29
CA GLY A 3 -29.89 -45.06 3.91
C GLY A 3 -29.20 -45.37 5.23
N PHE A 4 -27.87 -45.22 5.29
CA PHE A 4 -27.03 -45.53 6.46
C PHE A 4 -27.10 -44.42 7.53
N PHE A 5 -27.01 -44.85 8.78
CA PHE A 5 -27.08 -44.04 10.01
C PHE A 5 -25.70 -43.50 10.45
N VAL A 6 -25.71 -42.22 10.87
CA VAL A 6 -25.01 -41.59 12.03
C VAL A 6 -23.48 -41.38 12.04
N GLY A 7 -23.09 -40.11 12.23
CA GLY A 7 -21.80 -39.68 12.80
C GLY A 7 -21.73 -38.15 13.05
N PRO A 8 -21.14 -37.66 14.16
CA PRO A 8 -21.44 -36.34 14.74
C PRO A 8 -20.52 -35.17 14.30
N PHE A 9 -21.05 -33.96 14.54
CA PHE A 9 -20.40 -32.65 14.50
C PHE A 9 -19.00 -32.62 15.14
N THR A 10 -18.03 -32.08 14.42
CA THR A 10 -16.74 -31.60 14.96
C THR A 10 -16.62 -30.09 14.73
N PRO A 11 -16.30 -29.28 15.75
CA PRO A 11 -16.07 -27.85 15.57
C PRO A 11 -14.66 -27.60 15.00
N PHE A 12 -14.59 -26.79 13.94
CA PHE A 12 -13.36 -26.29 13.36
C PHE A 12 -12.57 -25.48 14.39
N ARG A 13 -11.36 -25.97 14.72
CA ARG A 13 -10.37 -25.25 15.52
C ARG A 13 -9.86 -24.03 14.76
N HIS A 14 -9.92 -22.89 15.44
CA HIS A 14 -9.33 -21.62 15.03
C HIS A 14 -7.79 -21.73 15.06
N VAL A 15 -7.14 -21.52 13.91
CA VAL A 15 -5.68 -21.42 13.78
C VAL A 15 -5.33 -19.94 13.63
N PRO A 16 -4.64 -19.31 14.60
CA PRO A 16 -4.10 -17.96 14.42
C PRO A 16 -2.73 -18.05 13.73
N THR A 17 -2.68 -17.74 12.44
CA THR A 17 -1.44 -17.50 11.70
C THR A 17 -0.85 -16.15 12.12
N ARG A 18 0.19 -16.20 12.96
CA ARG A 18 1.06 -15.05 13.25
C ARG A 18 1.94 -14.78 12.02
N HIS A 19 1.57 -13.79 11.20
CA HIS A 19 2.50 -13.25 10.20
C HIS A 19 3.49 -12.32 10.91
N ALA A 20 4.71 -12.82 11.10
CA ALA A 20 5.87 -12.02 11.43
C ALA A 20 6.15 -11.08 10.24
N GLY A 21 5.94 -9.78 10.46
CA GLY A 21 6.30 -8.75 9.49
C GLY A 21 7.82 -8.65 9.37
N CYS A 22 8.35 -8.94 8.18
CA CYS A 22 9.71 -8.54 7.80
C CYS A 22 9.75 -7.02 7.70
N ARG A 23 10.30 -6.35 8.72
CA ARG A 23 10.68 -4.93 8.63
C ARG A 23 11.95 -4.78 7.81
N TYR A 24 11.85 -4.11 6.67
CA TYR A 24 12.99 -3.61 5.92
C TYR A 24 13.70 -2.51 6.74
N ASN A 25 14.99 -2.68 6.99
CA ASN A 25 15.81 -1.74 7.77
C ASN A 25 16.84 -1.08 6.84
N PRO A 26 16.71 0.23 6.53
CA PRO A 26 17.59 0.91 5.57
C PRO A 26 18.97 1.31 6.14
N ALA A 27 19.32 0.92 7.36
CA ALA A 27 20.55 1.35 8.03
C ALA A 27 21.86 0.65 7.59
N LEU A 28 21.83 -0.22 6.57
CA LEU A 28 23.01 -1.01 6.14
C LEU A 28 23.62 -0.57 4.81
N ARG A 29 23.72 0.75 4.59
CA ARG A 29 24.66 1.28 3.59
C ARG A 29 25.37 2.47 4.19
N PHE A 30 26.56 2.25 4.73
CA PHE A 30 27.72 3.15 4.72
C PHE A 30 28.74 2.61 5.73
N ALA A 31 29.54 1.63 5.31
CA ALA A 31 30.82 1.35 5.95
C ALA A 31 31.85 1.11 4.84
N LYS A 32 32.51 2.21 4.49
CA LYS A 32 33.55 2.32 3.48
C LYS A 32 34.89 1.97 4.11
N ARG A 33 35.62 1.09 3.43
CA ARG A 33 37.07 0.89 3.33
C ARG A 33 37.93 0.48 4.55
N GLU A 34 38.69 -0.57 4.23
CA GLU A 34 40.13 -0.77 4.43
C GLU A 34 40.61 -1.31 5.78
N THR A 35 40.63 -2.64 5.82
CA THR A 35 41.42 -3.49 6.70
C THR A 35 42.93 -3.29 6.46
N HIS A 36 43.62 -2.69 7.43
CA HIS A 36 45.04 -2.95 7.67
C HIS A 36 45.20 -3.83 8.92
N VAL A 37 46.04 -4.85 8.79
CA VAL A 37 46.40 -5.87 9.77
C VAL A 37 47.47 -5.35 10.74
N MET A 38 47.30 -5.56 12.05
CA MET A 38 48.31 -6.09 12.99
C MET A 38 47.68 -6.37 14.38
N LYS A 39 47.99 -7.53 14.96
CA LYS A 39 47.71 -7.95 16.35
C LYS A 39 48.97 -7.71 17.22
N PRO A 40 48.98 -8.03 18.53
CA PRO A 40 48.07 -7.67 19.63
C PRO A 40 48.86 -7.27 20.90
N PHE A 41 48.46 -6.32 21.75
CA PHE A 41 49.14 -6.20 23.06
C PHE A 41 48.32 -5.55 24.19
N ILE A 42 48.31 -6.29 25.31
CA ILE A 42 48.18 -5.92 26.73
C ILE A 42 46.78 -5.75 27.37
N VAL A 43 46.58 -6.68 28.31
CA VAL A 43 45.71 -6.76 29.49
C VAL A 43 45.55 -5.44 30.25
N SER A 44 44.32 -5.06 30.63
CA SER A 44 44.02 -4.52 31.97
C SER A 44 42.52 -4.42 32.22
N SER A 45 42.11 -4.82 33.42
CA SER A 45 40.75 -4.95 33.94
C SER A 45 40.10 -3.61 34.27
N LEU A 46 38.80 -3.46 34.02
CA LEU A 46 37.90 -2.75 34.93
C LEU A 46 36.43 -3.13 34.66
N ALA A 47 35.74 -3.61 35.69
CA ALA A 47 34.31 -3.88 35.65
C ALA A 47 33.53 -2.56 35.60
N ALA A 48 32.66 -2.40 34.61
CA ALA A 48 31.66 -1.35 34.58
C ALA A 48 30.27 -2.00 34.69
N LEU A 49 29.66 -1.88 35.86
CA LEU A 49 28.23 -2.09 36.08
C LEU A 49 27.46 -1.06 35.24
N LEU A 50 26.95 -1.46 34.09
CA LEU A 50 25.90 -0.70 33.41
C LEU A 50 24.56 -1.18 33.96
N VAL A 51 24.04 -0.44 34.95
CA VAL A 51 22.61 -0.44 35.24
C VAL A 51 21.92 -0.04 33.95
N ALA A 52 21.17 -0.98 33.38
CA ALA A 52 20.25 -0.70 32.30
C ALA A 52 19.21 0.29 32.82
N ALA A 53 19.43 1.59 32.57
CA ALA A 53 18.32 2.50 32.47
C ALA A 53 17.59 2.09 31.18
N SER A 54 16.58 1.23 31.32
CA SER A 54 15.49 1.19 30.37
C SER A 54 14.88 2.59 30.40
N THR A 55 15.39 3.48 29.54
CA THR A 55 14.53 4.48 28.93
C THR A 55 13.46 3.66 28.26
N GLN A 56 12.38 3.46 29.00
CA GLN A 56 11.08 3.23 28.43
C GLN A 56 10.96 4.38 27.43
N ALA A 57 11.20 4.07 26.15
CA ALA A 57 10.71 4.92 25.10
C ALA A 57 9.20 4.89 25.34
N THR A 58 8.72 5.90 26.07
CA THR A 58 7.34 6.31 25.98
C THR A 58 7.21 6.66 24.51
N ALA A 59 6.72 5.68 23.75
CA ALA A 59 6.08 5.99 22.50
C ALA A 59 4.96 6.92 22.92
N ASP A 60 5.22 8.22 22.80
CA ASP A 60 4.20 9.26 22.78
C ASP A 60 3.24 8.84 21.67
N THR A 61 2.26 8.02 22.07
CA THR A 61 1.04 7.88 21.31
C THR A 61 0.45 9.26 21.47
N ALA A 62 0.66 10.11 20.46
CA ALA A 62 0.08 11.43 20.38
C ALA A 62 -1.45 11.25 20.40
N ALA A 63 -2.00 11.15 21.61
CA ALA A 63 -3.39 11.32 21.91
C ALA A 63 -3.61 12.84 21.93
N GLY A 64 -3.83 13.41 20.75
CA GLY A 64 -3.90 14.86 20.61
C GLY A 64 -4.23 15.30 19.19
N SER A 65 -5.49 15.11 18.82
CA SER A 65 -6.27 15.96 17.90
C SER A 65 -5.81 16.06 16.43
N ASN A 66 -6.68 15.54 15.54
CA ASN A 66 -6.53 15.38 14.08
C ASN A 66 -5.65 14.22 13.58
N ALA A 67 -5.84 13.01 14.12
CA ALA A 67 -5.60 11.83 13.28
C ALA A 67 -6.64 11.83 12.16
N GLN A 68 -6.27 12.27 10.96
CA GLN A 68 -7.06 12.04 9.75
C GLN A 68 -7.39 10.55 9.72
N SER A 69 -8.65 10.19 9.95
CA SER A 69 -9.10 8.80 9.94
C SER A 69 -8.68 8.19 8.60
N SER A 70 -7.77 7.22 8.64
CA SER A 70 -7.19 6.62 7.43
C SER A 70 -8.30 6.07 6.55
N CYS A 71 -8.39 6.54 5.32
CA CYS A 71 -9.45 6.15 4.42
C CYS A 71 -9.11 4.77 3.84
N ALA A 72 -9.66 3.67 4.37
CA ALA A 72 -9.32 2.33 3.84
C ALA A 72 -10.10 1.97 2.56
N ILE A 73 -11.37 2.41 2.50
CA ILE A 73 -12.28 2.19 1.38
C ILE A 73 -12.89 3.52 0.98
N ALA A 74 -12.94 3.79 -0.32
CA ALA A 74 -13.59 4.96 -0.88
C ALA A 74 -14.55 4.58 -2.01
N TYR A 75 -15.56 5.40 -2.24
CA TYR A 75 -16.31 5.43 -3.48
C TYR A 75 -15.81 6.59 -4.33
N VAL A 76 -15.45 6.34 -5.58
CA VAL A 76 -14.90 7.36 -6.49
C VAL A 76 -15.86 7.61 -7.63
N THR A 77 -16.21 8.89 -7.82
CA THR A 77 -16.96 9.38 -8.98
C THR A 77 -16.17 10.50 -9.63
N GLY A 78 -15.43 10.19 -10.68
CA GLY A 78 -14.53 11.15 -11.32
C GLY A 78 -13.49 10.48 -12.19
N VAL A 79 -12.43 11.21 -12.53
CA VAL A 79 -11.35 10.70 -13.38
C VAL A 79 -10.20 10.23 -12.50
N GLY A 80 -9.73 9.01 -12.78
CA GLY A 80 -8.50 8.47 -12.22
C GLY A 80 -7.56 8.05 -13.32
N GLY A 81 -6.28 7.89 -13.01
CA GLY A 81 -5.34 7.37 -14.00
C GLY A 81 -3.92 7.22 -13.50
N SER A 82 -3.02 7.05 -14.46
CA SER A 82 -1.59 7.16 -14.20
C SER A 82 -1.27 8.56 -13.64
N PRO A 83 -0.25 8.73 -12.77
CA PRO A 83 0.09 10.06 -12.22
C PRO A 83 0.30 11.12 -13.30
N ARG A 84 0.97 10.73 -14.40
CA ARG A 84 1.18 11.57 -15.57
C ARG A 84 -0.12 11.86 -16.32
N GLY A 85 -0.88 10.82 -16.66
CA GLY A 85 -2.15 10.97 -17.40
C GLY A 85 -3.17 11.82 -16.65
N LEU A 86 -3.27 11.67 -15.33
CA LEU A 86 -4.14 12.52 -14.52
C LEU A 86 -3.68 13.97 -14.55
N SER A 87 -2.38 14.24 -14.43
CA SER A 87 -1.84 15.60 -14.49
C SER A 87 -2.11 16.26 -15.84
N GLU A 88 -1.91 15.54 -16.94
CA GLU A 88 -2.21 16.00 -18.30
C GLU A 88 -3.72 16.23 -18.52
N TYR A 89 -4.57 15.35 -17.99
CA TYR A 89 -6.02 15.54 -17.98
C TYR A 89 -6.44 16.83 -17.26
N LEU A 90 -5.88 17.09 -16.07
CA LEU A 90 -6.19 18.28 -15.28
C LEU A 90 -5.69 19.58 -15.92
N ALA A 91 -4.60 19.51 -16.69
CA ALA A 91 -4.08 20.62 -17.47
C ALA A 91 -4.79 20.80 -18.82
N SER A 92 -5.61 19.84 -19.24
CA SER A 92 -6.27 19.87 -20.55
C SER A 92 -7.37 20.92 -20.60
N PRO A 93 -7.41 21.78 -21.64
CA PRO A 93 -8.52 22.70 -21.85
C PRO A 93 -9.81 21.97 -22.29
N SER A 94 -9.71 20.71 -22.71
CA SER A 94 -10.84 19.88 -23.15
C SER A 94 -10.83 18.52 -22.44
N PRO A 95 -11.20 18.47 -21.14
CA PRO A 95 -11.08 17.27 -20.31
C PRO A 95 -11.89 16.08 -20.84
N TYR A 96 -13.09 16.33 -21.38
CA TYR A 96 -13.95 15.26 -21.93
C TYR A 96 -13.31 14.54 -23.11
N ASN A 97 -12.68 15.28 -24.03
CA ASN A 97 -11.98 14.67 -25.18
C ASN A 97 -10.72 13.94 -24.74
N TYR A 98 -9.99 14.48 -23.75
CA TYR A 98 -8.77 13.86 -23.24
C TYR A 98 -9.04 12.44 -22.73
N VAL A 99 -10.11 12.22 -21.96
CA VAL A 99 -10.45 10.87 -21.45
C VAL A 99 -10.73 9.90 -22.60
N LYS A 100 -11.45 10.35 -23.64
CA LYS A 100 -11.76 9.51 -24.81
C LYS A 100 -10.51 9.11 -25.59
N ASP A 101 -9.57 10.03 -25.75
CA ASP A 101 -8.39 9.85 -26.59
C ASP A 101 -7.21 9.22 -25.84
N ASN A 102 -7.26 9.21 -24.50
CA ASN A 102 -6.19 8.72 -23.63
C ASN A 102 -6.75 7.77 -22.57
N ASP A 103 -7.53 6.77 -23.02
CA ASP A 103 -8.09 5.76 -22.14
C ASP A 103 -6.99 5.03 -21.35
N LEU A 104 -7.34 4.50 -20.18
CA LEU A 104 -6.36 3.87 -19.30
C LEU A 104 -5.88 2.57 -19.93
N GLN A 105 -4.59 2.49 -20.19
CA GLN A 105 -3.94 1.31 -20.74
C GLN A 105 -2.84 0.86 -19.78
N CYS A 106 -2.79 -0.42 -19.47
CA CYS A 106 -1.72 -1.00 -18.65
C CYS A 106 -1.22 -2.31 -19.26
N LYS A 107 0.04 -2.65 -18.98
CA LYS A 107 0.56 -3.99 -19.26
C LYS A 107 0.08 -4.96 -18.20
N VAL A 108 -0.60 -6.02 -18.61
CA VAL A 108 -1.03 -7.12 -17.75
C VAL A 108 0.02 -8.22 -17.81
N GLY A 109 0.59 -8.58 -16.65
CA GLY A 109 1.50 -9.72 -16.53
C GLY A 109 0.75 -11.05 -16.43
N ASP A 110 1.47 -12.16 -16.57
CA ASP A 110 0.89 -13.52 -16.51
C ASP A 110 0.22 -13.82 -15.15
N ASP A 111 0.66 -13.14 -14.08
CA ASP A 111 0.08 -13.25 -12.73
C ASP A 111 -1.13 -12.32 -12.50
N GLY A 112 -1.59 -11.62 -13.55
CA GLY A 112 -2.70 -10.67 -13.51
C GLY A 112 -2.36 -9.32 -12.89
N ARG A 113 -1.10 -9.06 -12.53
CA ARG A 113 -0.68 -7.72 -12.07
C ARG A 113 -0.57 -6.76 -13.23
N THR A 114 -1.00 -5.53 -12.98
CA THR A 114 -0.89 -4.44 -13.93
C THR A 114 0.35 -3.61 -13.67
N SER A 115 0.99 -3.13 -14.73
CA SER A 115 2.19 -2.30 -14.67
C SER A 115 2.23 -1.33 -15.85
N ASN A 116 3.11 -0.32 -15.75
CA ASN A 116 3.33 0.65 -16.82
C ASN A 116 2.02 1.24 -17.37
N CYS A 117 1.15 1.66 -16.45
CA CYS A 117 -0.13 2.25 -16.80
C CYS A 117 0.04 3.67 -17.34
N THR A 118 -0.73 3.99 -18.38
CA THR A 118 -0.77 5.30 -19.05
C THR A 118 -2.21 5.72 -19.28
N GLY A 119 -2.46 7.01 -19.46
CA GLY A 119 -3.80 7.52 -19.69
C GLY A 119 -4.62 7.65 -18.42
N VAL A 120 -5.94 7.76 -18.60
CA VAL A 120 -6.96 8.02 -17.59
C VAL A 120 -8.23 7.25 -17.88
N THR A 121 -9.05 7.00 -16.87
CA THR A 121 -10.36 6.38 -16.99
C THR A 121 -11.37 7.11 -16.11
N TYR A 122 -12.66 6.96 -16.45
CA TYR A 122 -13.75 7.53 -15.67
C TYR A 122 -14.34 6.47 -14.74
N LEU A 123 -14.29 6.73 -13.44
CA LEU A 123 -14.84 5.88 -12.40
C LEU A 123 -16.27 6.34 -12.08
N ARG A 124 -17.24 5.43 -12.18
CA ARG A 124 -18.67 5.70 -11.99
C ARG A 124 -19.16 5.19 -10.65
N ASN A 125 -18.86 5.92 -9.58
CA ASN A 125 -19.19 5.51 -8.20
C ASN A 125 -18.61 4.13 -7.87
N GLU A 126 -17.36 3.91 -8.28
CA GLU A 126 -16.66 2.65 -8.08
C GLU A 126 -16.15 2.55 -6.64
N GLN A 127 -16.37 1.41 -5.99
CA GLN A 127 -15.76 1.11 -4.70
C GLN A 127 -14.30 0.72 -4.91
N VAL A 128 -13.38 1.42 -4.25
CA VAL A 128 -11.94 1.21 -4.38
C VAL A 128 -11.29 1.03 -3.01
N SER A 129 -10.21 0.26 -2.99
CA SER A 129 -9.33 0.19 -1.83
C SER A 129 -8.31 1.31 -1.93
N VAL A 130 -8.12 2.06 -0.87
CA VAL A 130 -7.10 3.13 -0.85
C VAL A 130 -5.75 2.52 -0.51
N TYR A 131 -4.74 2.88 -1.30
CA TYR A 131 -3.37 2.43 -1.14
C TYR A 131 -2.51 3.47 -0.40
N ASP A 132 -2.70 4.75 -0.71
CA ASP A 132 -2.03 5.87 -0.06
C ASP A 132 -2.96 7.10 0.00
N ASP A 133 -3.14 7.64 1.20
CA ASP A 133 -3.94 8.84 1.49
C ASP A 133 -3.12 9.97 2.13
N SER A 134 -1.79 9.94 1.97
CA SER A 134 -0.88 10.95 2.52
C SER A 134 -0.97 12.30 1.81
N ASP A 135 -1.28 12.32 0.50
CA ASP A 135 -1.37 13.55 -0.28
C ASP A 135 -2.69 14.29 -0.04
N PRO A 136 -2.69 15.60 0.27
CA PRO A 136 -3.92 16.32 0.59
C PRO A 136 -4.83 16.54 -0.63
N ALA A 137 -4.32 16.49 -1.85
CA ALA A 137 -5.08 16.76 -3.07
C ALA A 137 -5.56 15.49 -3.81
N THR A 138 -4.87 14.37 -3.60
CA THR A 138 -5.05 13.13 -4.34
C THR A 138 -5.10 11.91 -3.41
N LEU A 139 -5.59 10.80 -3.96
CA LEU A 139 -5.53 9.49 -3.33
C LEU A 139 -4.95 8.50 -4.34
N THR A 140 -4.06 7.63 -3.87
CA THR A 140 -3.67 6.44 -4.65
C THR A 140 -4.61 5.31 -4.27
N VAL A 141 -5.28 4.72 -5.25
CA VAL A 141 -6.31 3.70 -5.04
C VAL A 141 -6.09 2.49 -5.94
N VAL A 142 -6.61 1.34 -5.51
CA VAL A 142 -6.71 0.13 -6.31
C VAL A 142 -8.15 0.02 -6.82
N ALA A 143 -8.33 0.20 -8.12
CA ALA A 143 -9.62 0.07 -8.81
C ALA A 143 -9.61 -1.14 -9.75
N ARG A 144 -10.78 -1.76 -9.96
CA ARG A 144 -10.92 -2.79 -11.00
C ARG A 144 -11.36 -2.14 -12.31
N VAL A 145 -10.43 -2.06 -13.26
CA VAL A 145 -10.65 -1.38 -14.54
C VAL A 145 -10.62 -2.38 -15.68
N GLU A 146 -11.49 -2.20 -16.66
CA GLU A 146 -11.51 -2.99 -17.89
C GLU A 146 -10.33 -2.58 -18.77
N LEU A 147 -9.45 -3.52 -19.11
CA LEU A 147 -8.26 -3.24 -19.92
C LEU A 147 -8.20 -4.09 -21.19
N ASP A 148 -8.50 -5.38 -21.07
CA ASP A 148 -8.32 -6.36 -22.15
C ASP A 148 -9.66 -7.07 -22.43
N HIS A 149 -10.25 -6.82 -23.60
CA HIS A 149 -11.49 -7.46 -24.05
C HIS A 149 -12.63 -7.49 -23.01
N GLY A 150 -12.76 -6.42 -22.20
CA GLY A 150 -13.79 -6.32 -21.15
C GLY A 150 -13.42 -7.00 -19.83
N GLN A 151 -12.21 -7.57 -19.71
CA GLN A 151 -11.72 -8.17 -18.48
C GLN A 151 -11.23 -7.08 -17.52
N LYS A 152 -11.67 -7.20 -16.26
CA LYS A 152 -11.32 -6.27 -15.18
C LYS A 152 -10.08 -6.71 -14.42
N TYR A 153 -9.08 -5.84 -14.36
CA TYR A 153 -7.84 -6.06 -13.61
C TYR A 153 -7.72 -5.07 -12.45
N PRO A 154 -7.09 -5.44 -11.33
CA PRO A 154 -6.74 -4.49 -10.30
C PRO A 154 -5.64 -3.55 -10.81
N VAL A 155 -5.92 -2.25 -10.79
CA VAL A 155 -5.00 -1.20 -11.24
C VAL A 155 -4.77 -0.20 -10.12
N ILE A 156 -3.50 0.13 -9.88
CA ILE A 156 -3.11 1.24 -9.00
C ILE A 156 -3.18 2.53 -9.81
N ILE A 157 -4.11 3.41 -9.46
CA ILE A 157 -4.33 4.69 -10.12
C ILE A 157 -4.42 5.81 -9.08
N VAL A 158 -4.16 7.03 -9.53
CA VAL A 158 -4.34 8.25 -8.73
C VAL A 158 -5.69 8.86 -9.08
N VAL A 159 -6.41 9.36 -8.08
CA VAL A 159 -7.67 10.11 -8.22
C VAL A 159 -7.59 11.41 -7.43
N GLN A 160 -8.39 12.42 -7.78
CA GLN A 160 -8.50 13.61 -6.94
C GLN A 160 -9.27 13.28 -5.66
N ARG A 161 -8.81 13.78 -4.50
CA ARG A 161 -9.49 13.58 -3.22
C ARG A 161 -10.92 14.13 -3.23
N LYS A 162 -11.17 15.21 -3.98
CA LYS A 162 -12.51 15.82 -4.14
C LYS A 162 -13.53 14.89 -4.82
N ASP A 163 -13.04 13.93 -5.62
CA ASP A 163 -13.84 12.96 -6.38
C ASP A 163 -14.06 11.65 -5.59
N ALA A 164 -13.46 11.54 -4.39
CA ALA A 164 -13.52 10.37 -3.53
C ALA A 164 -14.34 10.63 -2.26
N ARG A 165 -15.12 9.63 -1.85
CA ARG A 165 -15.89 9.61 -0.60
C ARG A 165 -15.48 8.42 0.24
N CYS A 166 -14.77 8.70 1.34
CA CYS A 166 -14.35 7.67 2.28
C CYS A 166 -15.55 7.05 2.98
N LYS A 167 -15.58 5.71 3.03
CA LYS A 167 -16.52 4.98 3.87
C LYS A 167 -15.93 4.91 5.28
N GLN A 168 -16.70 5.37 6.27
CA GLN A 168 -16.38 5.21 7.69
C GLN A 168 -17.01 3.92 8.24
#